data_AF-X1G1H3-F1
#
_entry.id   AF-X1G1H3-F1
#
_cell.length_a   1.000
_cell.length_b   1.000
_cell.length_c   1.000
_cell.angle_alpha   90.00
_cell.angle_beta   90.00
_cell.angle_gamma   90.00
#
_symmetry.space_group_name_H-M   'P 1'
#
loop_
_entity.id
_entity.type
_entity.pdbx_description
1 polymer ?
#
loop_
_entity_poly.entity_id
_entity_poly.type
_entity_poly.pdbx_seq_one_letter_code
_entity_poly.pdbx_strand_id
1 'polypeptide(L)'
;IEEKAVTSDKIGDKSVGTPQIADDAIISEKIADGEVKSEDIGAQAVQTSDIKNGAVTGLKIANYTIPDYKLSFAIPTRPLDPGLDTPEILDDAVTTPKLADASVQTVKIKDGNVTAGKLAGDSVETVKIKDDAVTQDKLSPGS
;
A
#
# COMPACT_ATOMS: atom_id res chain seq x y z
N ILE A 1 60.07 -7.83 36.02
CA ILE A 1 59.50 -7.18 34.82
C ILE A 1 58.25 -6.47 35.32
N GLU A 2 58.23 -5.14 35.34
CA GLU A 2 57.06 -4.38 35.79
C GLU A 2 55.89 -4.61 34.84
N GLU A 3 54.74 -4.96 35.40
CA GLU A 3 53.54 -5.26 34.63
C GLU A 3 52.81 -3.97 34.25
N LYS A 4 53.27 -3.35 33.17
CA LYS A 4 52.72 -2.10 32.62
C LYS A 4 51.35 -2.24 31.95
N ALA A 5 50.87 -3.47 31.74
CA ALA A 5 49.56 -3.71 31.15
C ALA A 5 48.45 -3.58 32.21
N VAL A 6 47.39 -2.84 31.87
CA VAL A 6 46.12 -2.85 32.62
C VAL A 6 45.29 -3.99 32.07
N THR A 7 45.19 -5.08 32.84
CA THR A 7 44.32 -6.23 32.55
C THR A 7 42.97 -6.06 33.23
N SER A 8 41.97 -6.88 32.86
CA SER A 8 40.64 -6.86 33.48
C SER A 8 40.70 -6.94 35.01
N ASP A 9 41.59 -7.76 35.57
CA ASP A 9 41.71 -7.98 37.01
C ASP A 9 42.23 -6.75 37.78
N LYS A 10 42.81 -5.77 37.05
CA LYS A 10 43.25 -4.48 37.60
C LYS A 10 42.17 -3.41 37.53
N ILE A 11 41.02 -3.71 36.91
CA ILE A 11 39.87 -2.81 36.78
C ILE A 11 38.75 -3.38 37.65
N GLY A 12 38.31 -2.62 38.65
CA GLY A 12 37.20 -3.03 39.49
C GLY A 12 35.87 -3.04 38.72
N ASP A 13 34.95 -3.91 39.12
CA ASP A 13 33.61 -3.94 38.53
C ASP A 13 32.96 -2.55 38.56
N LYS A 14 32.44 -2.12 37.40
CA LYS A 14 31.79 -0.81 37.21
C LYS A 14 32.68 0.41 37.52
N SER A 15 33.99 0.24 37.71
CA SER A 15 34.89 1.36 38.02
C SER A 15 35.13 2.29 36.83
N VAL A 16 34.77 1.86 35.62
CA VAL A 16 34.80 2.68 34.40
C VAL A 16 33.37 3.14 34.11
N GLY A 17 33.07 4.38 34.50
CA GLY A 17 31.80 5.06 34.21
C GLY A 17 32.00 6.22 33.22
N THR A 18 30.98 7.08 33.10
CA THR A 18 31.01 8.23 32.19
C THR A 18 32.21 9.17 32.41
N PRO A 19 32.71 9.47 33.62
CA PRO A 19 33.87 10.37 33.77
C PRO A 19 35.19 9.78 33.25
N GLN A 20 35.29 8.45 33.10
CA GLN A 20 36.48 7.76 32.60
C GLN A 20 36.45 7.57 31.08
N ILE A 21 35.29 7.76 30.45
CA ILE A 21 35.09 7.63 29.01
C ILE A 21 34.97 9.04 28.45
N ALA A 22 35.99 9.48 27.71
CA ALA A 22 35.94 10.77 27.03
C ALA A 22 34.77 10.81 26.02
N ASP A 23 34.26 12.01 25.75
CA ASP A 23 33.28 12.22 24.69
C ASP A 23 33.80 11.65 23.36
N ASP A 24 32.90 11.04 22.59
CA ASP A 24 33.20 10.37 21.31
C ASP A 24 34.23 9.22 21.38
N ALA A 25 34.62 8.77 22.57
CA ALA A 25 35.60 7.69 22.70
C ALA A 25 35.08 6.34 22.16
N ILE A 26 33.76 6.15 22.12
CA ILE A 26 33.12 4.93 21.59
C ILE A 26 32.60 5.22 20.18
N ILE A 27 33.43 4.90 19.18
CA ILE A 27 33.12 5.02 17.75
C ILE A 27 32.67 3.68 17.17
N SER A 28 32.09 3.70 15.97
CA SER A 28 31.57 2.50 15.31
C SER A 28 32.61 1.39 15.18
N GLU A 29 33.87 1.70 14.89
CA GLU A 29 34.97 0.75 14.75
C GLU A 29 35.32 0.01 16.07
N LYS A 30 34.88 0.54 17.22
CA LYS A 30 35.07 -0.10 18.54
C LYS A 30 33.86 -0.95 18.94
N ILE A 31 32.77 -0.90 18.19
CA ILE A 31 31.56 -1.67 18.42
C ILE A 31 31.54 -2.81 17.40
N ALA A 32 31.46 -4.05 17.87
CA ALA A 32 31.33 -5.19 16.98
C ALA A 32 29.98 -5.19 16.27
N ASP A 33 29.95 -5.63 15.02
CA ASP A 33 28.72 -5.72 14.24
C ASP A 33 27.66 -6.59 14.94
N GLY A 34 26.48 -6.01 15.16
CA GLY A 34 25.36 -6.68 15.82
C GLY A 34 25.39 -6.64 17.36
N GLU A 35 26.39 -6.01 17.98
CA GLU A 35 26.47 -5.94 19.44
C GLU A 35 25.41 -5.00 20.04
N VAL A 36 25.02 -3.95 19.32
CA VAL A 36 23.90 -3.09 19.71
C VAL A 36 22.59 -3.80 19.41
N LYS A 37 22.00 -4.44 20.41
CA LYS A 37 20.73 -5.14 20.34
C LYS A 37 19.56 -4.18 20.56
N SER A 38 18.36 -4.63 20.25
CA SER A 38 17.15 -3.82 20.49
C SER A 38 16.95 -3.48 21.97
N GLU A 39 17.44 -4.29 22.90
CA GLU A 39 17.40 -4.02 24.36
C GLU A 39 18.36 -2.91 24.80
N ASP A 40 19.41 -2.65 24.03
CA ASP A 40 20.36 -1.55 24.28
C ASP A 40 19.82 -0.20 23.77
N ILE A 41 18.82 -0.24 22.87
CA ILE A 41 18.21 0.95 22.27
C ILE A 41 17.00 1.36 23.11
N GLY A 42 17.14 2.46 23.85
CA GLY A 42 16.05 3.03 24.64
C GLY A 42 14.81 3.37 23.80
N ALA A 43 13.65 3.42 24.45
CA ALA A 43 12.42 3.85 23.81
C ALA A 43 12.60 5.25 23.18
N GLN A 44 12.19 5.40 21.92
CA GLN A 44 12.31 6.65 21.14
C GLN A 44 13.74 7.12 20.87
N ALA A 45 14.78 6.31 21.16
CA ALA A 45 16.17 6.70 20.92
C ALA A 45 16.49 6.90 19.43
N VAL A 46 15.80 6.19 18.54
CA VAL A 46 15.92 6.35 17.08
C VAL A 46 14.90 7.37 16.60
N GLN A 47 15.38 8.54 16.18
CA GLN A 47 14.61 9.61 15.58
C GLN A 47 14.60 9.50 14.05
N THR A 48 13.72 10.27 13.40
CA THR A 48 13.65 10.29 11.93
C THR A 48 14.96 10.76 11.28
N SER A 49 15.72 11.63 11.94
CA SER A 49 17.05 12.08 11.49
C SER A 49 18.09 10.97 11.44
N ASP A 50 17.93 9.93 12.25
CA ASP A 50 18.88 8.82 12.36
C ASP A 50 18.67 7.80 11.24
N ILE A 51 17.49 7.82 10.62
CA ILE A 51 17.09 6.92 9.53
C ILE A 51 17.35 7.62 8.19
N LYS A 52 18.45 7.24 7.52
CA LYS A 52 18.76 7.72 6.18
C LYS A 52 17.68 7.30 5.17
N ASN A 53 17.51 8.11 4.12
CA ASN A 53 16.65 7.76 2.98
C ASN A 53 17.03 6.39 2.41
N GLY A 54 16.05 5.49 2.28
CA GLY A 54 16.25 4.13 1.78
C GLY A 54 16.80 3.13 2.81
N ALA A 55 17.09 3.53 4.05
CA ALA A 55 17.58 2.61 5.09
C ALA A 55 16.54 1.51 5.42
N VAL A 56 15.25 1.87 5.42
CA VAL A 56 14.13 0.94 5.59
C VAL A 56 13.59 0.57 4.21
N THR A 57 14.00 -0.60 3.71
CA THR A 57 13.59 -1.14 2.41
C THR A 57 12.31 -1.95 2.54
N GLY A 58 11.60 -2.22 1.43
CA GLY A 58 10.41 -3.08 1.42
C GLY A 58 10.62 -4.44 2.09
N LEU A 59 11.78 -5.08 1.91
CA LEU A 59 12.13 -6.36 2.56
C LEU A 59 12.18 -6.29 4.11
N LYS A 60 12.37 -5.08 4.69
CA LYS A 60 12.40 -4.86 6.14
C LYS A 60 11.00 -4.56 6.71
N ILE A 61 10.00 -4.36 5.85
CA ILE A 61 8.63 -4.05 6.23
C ILE A 61 7.78 -5.28 5.92
N ALA A 62 7.16 -5.86 6.94
CA ALA A 62 6.25 -6.97 6.72
C ALA A 62 5.02 -6.51 5.93
N ASN A 63 4.49 -7.41 5.10
CA ASN A 63 3.29 -7.14 4.31
C ASN A 63 2.13 -6.68 5.21
N TYR A 64 1.33 -5.73 4.72
CA TYR A 64 0.13 -5.21 5.40
C TYR A 64 0.38 -4.52 6.76
N THR A 65 1.62 -4.21 7.12
CA THR A 65 1.93 -3.59 8.43
C THR A 65 1.77 -2.07 8.43
N ILE A 66 1.84 -1.44 7.26
CA ILE A 66 1.60 -0.01 7.09
C ILE A 66 0.18 0.17 6.56
N PRO A 67 -0.75 0.71 7.37
CA PRO A 67 -2.11 0.97 6.90
C PRO A 67 -2.13 1.99 5.77
N ASP A 68 -3.09 1.84 4.85
CA ASP A 68 -3.21 2.69 3.66
C ASP A 68 -3.30 4.19 3.99
N TYR A 69 -3.94 4.58 5.11
CA TYR A 69 -4.01 5.99 5.53
C TYR A 69 -2.65 6.60 5.95
N LYS A 70 -1.62 5.79 6.16
CA LYS A 70 -0.23 6.24 6.42
C LYS A 70 0.57 6.44 5.13
N LEU A 71 0.05 5.99 3.99
CA LEU A 71 0.65 6.20 2.69
C LEU A 71 0.03 7.47 2.09
N SER A 72 0.85 8.51 1.88
CA SER A 72 0.43 9.66 1.07
C SER A 72 0.41 9.21 -0.39
N PHE A 73 -0.74 8.72 -0.86
CA PHE A 73 -0.89 8.21 -2.23
C PHE A 73 -0.83 9.37 -3.22
N ALA A 74 0.36 9.66 -3.75
CA ALA A 74 0.54 10.57 -4.88
C ALA A 74 0.61 9.84 -6.23
N ILE A 75 0.52 8.50 -6.27
CA ILE A 75 0.65 7.72 -7.52
C ILE A 75 -0.49 6.71 -7.66
N PRO A 76 -1.25 6.71 -8.78
CA PRO A 76 -2.37 5.79 -9.03
C PRO A 76 -1.93 4.41 -9.56
N THR A 77 -0.67 4.01 -9.37
CA THR A 77 -0.12 2.77 -9.95
C THR A 77 0.02 1.64 -8.94
N ARG A 78 -0.73 1.65 -7.83
CA ARG A 78 -0.87 0.40 -7.08
C ARG A 78 -1.50 -0.60 -8.06
N PRO A 79 -0.94 -1.82 -8.21
CA PRO A 79 -1.72 -2.91 -8.79
C PRO A 79 -3.04 -2.94 -8.02
N LEU A 80 -4.15 -2.82 -8.72
CA LEU A 80 -5.47 -2.98 -8.11
C LEU A 80 -5.41 -4.31 -7.35
N ASP A 81 -5.60 -4.27 -6.03
CA ASP A 81 -5.72 -5.53 -5.28
C ASP A 81 -6.87 -6.32 -5.92
N PRO A 82 -6.73 -7.63 -6.13
CA PRO A 82 -7.86 -8.46 -6.48
C PRO A 82 -8.87 -8.40 -5.32
N GLY A 83 -9.87 -7.53 -5.44
CA GLY A 83 -10.89 -7.34 -4.41
C GLY A 83 -11.24 -5.90 -4.04
N LEU A 84 -10.95 -4.89 -4.87
CA LEU A 84 -11.62 -3.58 -4.69
C LEU A 84 -13.14 -3.80 -4.64
N ASP A 85 -13.74 -3.54 -3.48
CA ASP A 85 -15.17 -3.55 -3.27
C ASP A 85 -15.80 -2.16 -3.47
N THR A 86 -17.12 -2.09 -3.29
CA THR A 86 -17.90 -0.88 -3.55
C THR A 86 -17.41 0.34 -2.76
N PRO A 87 -17.03 0.25 -1.47
CA PRO A 87 -16.55 1.40 -0.70
C PRO A 87 -15.28 2.07 -1.24
N GLU A 88 -14.42 1.31 -1.92
CA GLU A 88 -13.14 1.74 -2.47
C GLU A 88 -13.32 2.47 -3.80
N ILE A 89 -14.45 2.24 -4.48
CA ILE A 89 -14.83 2.95 -5.70
C ILE A 89 -15.83 4.04 -5.32
N LEU A 90 -15.33 5.27 -5.18
CA LEU A 90 -16.20 6.42 -4.93
C LEU A 90 -17.28 6.54 -6.01
N ASP A 91 -18.42 7.14 -5.64
CA ASP A 91 -19.46 7.48 -6.61
C ASP A 91 -18.87 8.29 -7.77
N ASP A 92 -19.32 7.97 -8.99
CA ASP A 92 -18.83 8.54 -10.24
C ASP A 92 -17.33 8.35 -10.54
N ALA A 93 -16.61 7.55 -9.74
CA ALA A 93 -15.19 7.30 -9.97
C ALA A 93 -14.94 6.56 -11.29
N VAL A 94 -15.88 5.76 -11.79
CA VAL A 94 -15.75 5.07 -13.09
C VAL A 94 -16.42 5.90 -14.18
N THR A 95 -15.62 6.72 -14.86
CA THR A 95 -16.07 7.56 -15.97
C THR A 95 -15.75 6.91 -17.33
N THR A 96 -16.40 7.37 -18.40
CA THR A 96 -16.19 6.84 -19.76
C THR A 96 -14.72 6.75 -20.16
N PRO A 97 -13.85 7.77 -19.95
CA PRO A 97 -12.44 7.67 -20.32
C PRO A 97 -11.64 6.59 -19.57
N LYS A 98 -12.14 6.10 -18.43
CA LYS A 98 -11.51 5.02 -17.65
C LYS A 98 -11.93 3.63 -18.14
N LEU A 99 -12.98 3.54 -18.94
CA LEU A 99 -13.42 2.31 -19.60
C LEU A 99 -12.83 2.25 -21.00
N ALA A 100 -11.95 1.29 -21.25
CA ALA A 100 -11.50 1.02 -22.60
C ALA A 100 -12.69 0.62 -23.49
N ASP A 101 -12.57 0.88 -24.79
CA ASP A 101 -13.59 0.51 -25.77
C ASP A 101 -13.93 -0.99 -25.68
N ALA A 102 -15.23 -1.30 -25.72
CA ALA A 102 -15.77 -2.67 -25.57
C ALA A 102 -15.39 -3.39 -24.26
N SER A 103 -14.86 -2.70 -23.25
CA SER A 103 -14.50 -3.30 -21.97
C SER A 103 -15.71 -3.83 -21.19
N VAL A 104 -16.90 -3.25 -21.39
CA VAL A 104 -18.16 -3.74 -20.81
C VAL A 104 -18.81 -4.75 -21.75
N GLN A 105 -18.48 -6.01 -21.57
CA GLN A 105 -19.05 -7.14 -22.32
C GLN A 105 -20.38 -7.60 -21.72
N THR A 106 -21.18 -8.35 -22.49
CA THR A 106 -22.50 -8.84 -22.06
C THR A 106 -22.44 -9.62 -20.75
N VAL A 107 -21.43 -10.48 -20.55
CA VAL A 107 -21.26 -11.27 -19.30
C VAL A 107 -21.07 -10.40 -18.04
N LYS A 108 -20.65 -9.14 -18.20
CA LYS A 108 -20.48 -8.17 -17.10
C LYS A 108 -21.81 -7.47 -16.75
N ILE A 109 -22.83 -7.60 -17.58
CA ILE A 109 -24.17 -7.03 -17.38
C ILE A 109 -25.12 -8.17 -17.05
N LYS A 110 -25.62 -8.22 -15.82
CA LYS A 110 -26.63 -9.21 -15.43
C LYS A 110 -27.93 -9.01 -16.24
N ASP A 111 -28.61 -10.12 -16.57
CA ASP A 111 -29.89 -10.10 -17.25
C ASP A 111 -30.91 -9.19 -16.53
N GLY A 112 -31.63 -8.39 -17.33
CA GLY A 112 -32.61 -7.42 -16.82
C GLY A 112 -32.00 -6.12 -16.27
N ASN A 113 -30.67 -5.98 -16.17
CA ASN A 113 -30.09 -4.75 -15.63
C ASN A 113 -30.19 -3.56 -16.58
N VAL A 114 -30.31 -3.74 -17.90
CA VAL A 114 -30.60 -2.65 -18.84
C VAL A 114 -32.12 -2.45 -18.90
N THR A 115 -32.64 -1.61 -18.01
CA THR A 115 -34.07 -1.30 -17.91
C THR A 115 -34.46 -0.18 -18.86
N ALA A 116 -35.77 -0.01 -19.12
CA ALA A 116 -36.28 1.04 -20.00
C ALA A 116 -35.77 2.45 -19.62
N GLY A 117 -35.68 2.77 -18.32
CA GLY A 117 -35.17 4.06 -17.86
C GLY A 117 -33.67 4.29 -18.08
N LYS A 118 -32.90 3.24 -18.42
CA LYS A 118 -31.47 3.35 -18.76
C LYS A 118 -31.25 3.54 -20.27
N LEU A 119 -32.28 3.31 -21.09
CA LEU A 119 -32.25 3.57 -22.52
C LEU A 119 -32.73 5.01 -22.76
N ALA A 120 -31.90 5.80 -23.44
CA ALA A 120 -32.34 7.12 -23.92
C ALA A 120 -33.44 6.95 -24.98
N GLY A 121 -34.29 7.98 -25.15
CA GLY A 121 -35.24 8.03 -26.26
C GLY A 121 -34.55 7.80 -27.60
N ASP A 122 -35.18 7.00 -28.47
CA ASP A 122 -34.67 6.63 -29.80
C ASP A 122 -33.32 5.90 -29.82
N SER A 123 -32.74 5.54 -28.66
CA SER A 123 -31.45 4.82 -28.59
C SER A 123 -31.50 3.43 -29.24
N VAL A 124 -32.69 2.84 -29.34
CA VAL A 124 -32.95 1.56 -30.02
C VAL A 124 -33.49 1.84 -31.43
N GLU A 125 -32.57 2.10 -32.35
CA GLU A 125 -32.85 2.25 -33.78
C GLU A 125 -33.24 0.92 -34.44
N THR A 126 -33.99 1.00 -35.54
CA THR A 126 -34.47 -0.18 -36.29
C THR A 126 -33.35 -1.12 -36.70
N VAL A 127 -32.18 -0.60 -37.09
CA VAL A 127 -30.99 -1.40 -37.47
C VAL A 127 -30.44 -2.26 -36.32
N LYS A 128 -30.74 -1.91 -35.06
CA LYS A 128 -30.32 -2.66 -33.88
C LYS A 128 -31.29 -3.81 -33.55
N ILE A 129 -32.46 -3.84 -34.20
CA ILE A 129 -33.50 -4.85 -34.03
C ILE A 129 -33.44 -5.80 -35.22
N LYS A 130 -33.34 -7.11 -34.95
CA LYS A 130 -33.43 -8.11 -36.02
C LYS A 130 -34.85 -8.19 -36.56
N ASP A 131 -34.99 -8.54 -37.84
CA ASP A 131 -36.29 -8.88 -38.43
C ASP A 131 -37.02 -9.90 -37.54
N ASP A 132 -38.34 -9.71 -37.41
CA ASP A 132 -39.25 -10.50 -36.57
C ASP A 132 -38.94 -10.53 -35.05
N ALA A 133 -37.96 -9.77 -34.56
CA ALA A 133 -37.67 -9.73 -33.12
C ALA A 133 -38.82 -9.12 -32.30
N VAL A 134 -39.63 -8.23 -32.92
CA VAL A 134 -40.85 -7.69 -32.34
C VAL A 134 -42.02 -8.60 -32.74
N THR A 135 -42.53 -9.38 -31.78
CA THR A 135 -43.65 -10.32 -31.98
C THR A 135 -44.98 -9.62 -31.70
N GLN A 136 -46.11 -10.18 -32.15
CA GLN A 136 -47.45 -9.61 -31.90
C GLN A 136 -47.70 -9.33 -30.41
N ASP A 137 -47.26 -10.21 -29.51
CA ASP A 137 -47.40 -10.02 -28.05
C ASP A 137 -46.66 -8.79 -27.51
N LYS A 138 -45.71 -8.22 -28.27
CA LYS A 138 -44.96 -7.02 -27.92
C LYS A 138 -45.61 -5.74 -28.47
N LEU A 139 -46.66 -5.87 -29.28
CA LEU A 139 -47.39 -4.76 -29.88
C LEU A 139 -48.75 -4.59 -29.22
N SER A 140 -49.22 -3.34 -29.13
CA SER A 140 -50.60 -3.08 -28.72
C SER A 140 -51.56 -3.59 -29.81
N PRO A 141 -52.76 -4.09 -29.45
CA PRO A 141 -53.76 -4.51 -30.43
C PRO A 141 -54.06 -3.38 -31.43
N GLY A 142 -53.92 -3.67 -32.73
CA GLY A 142 -54.18 -2.71 -33.82
C GLY A 142 -53.01 -1.79 -34.20
N SER A 143 -51.80 -2.05 -33.68
CA SER A 143 -50.55 -1.45 -34.19
C SER A 143 -50.15 -2.02 -35.55
#